data_AF-X1AG90-F1
#
_entry.id   AF-X1AG90-F1
#
_cell.length_a   1.000
_cell.length_b   1.000
_cell.length_c   1.000
_cell.angle_alpha   90.00
_cell.angle_beta   90.00
_cell.angle_gamma   90.00
#
_symmetry.space_group_name_H-M   'P 1'
#
loop_
_entity.id
_entity.type
_entity.pdbx_description
1 polymer ?
#
loop_
_entity_poly.entity_id
_entity_poly.type
_entity_poly.pdbx_seq_one_letter_code
_entity_poly.pdbx_strand_id
1 'polypeptide(L)'
;MTIDKKIIGKIEKLRDEINYHNYRYYVLNDPVISDTDYDILIKELKKLENKYPELITPTSPTQRIGDELVGGFPTVTHSVPMLSLENTYSEEELREFDKRIAKTLLTEKYEYVVELKIDGFAVSLEYRNGELMRGSTRGNGTVGDEITQNLRTINSIPLKLITKDKKLLDIEVRGEVFMSR
;
A
#
# COMPACT_ATOMS: atom_id res chain seq x y z
N MET A 1 -6.11 34.24 -12.14
CA MET A 1 -4.89 34.08 -12.96
C MET A 1 -4.79 32.61 -13.35
N THR A 2 -4.63 32.30 -14.64
CA THR A 2 -4.47 30.91 -15.08
C THR A 2 -3.04 30.48 -14.78
N ILE A 3 -2.87 29.40 -14.02
CA ILE A 3 -1.54 28.86 -13.71
C ILE A 3 -0.90 28.37 -15.01
N ASP A 4 0.39 28.65 -15.19
CA ASP A 4 1.13 28.21 -16.36
C ASP A 4 1.14 26.68 -16.44
N LYS A 5 0.76 26.12 -17.61
CA LYS A 5 0.79 24.68 -17.89
C LYS A 5 2.18 24.07 -17.65
N LYS A 6 3.25 24.84 -17.82
CA LYS A 6 4.62 24.40 -17.50
C LYS A 6 4.80 24.09 -16.02
N ILE A 7 4.17 24.86 -15.13
CA ILE A 7 4.22 24.64 -13.68
C ILE A 7 3.45 23.37 -13.32
N ILE A 8 2.24 23.21 -13.86
CA ILE A 8 1.44 21.99 -13.67
C ILE A 8 2.23 20.76 -14.10
N GLY A 9 2.79 20.78 -15.32
CA GLY A 9 3.59 19.67 -15.83
C GLY A 9 4.88 19.41 -15.03
N LYS A 10 5.46 20.45 -14.41
CA LYS A 10 6.64 20.30 -13.55
C LYS A 10 6.28 19.61 -12.23
N ILE A 11 5.17 20.01 -11.60
CA ILE A 11 4.69 19.40 -10.35
C ILE A 11 4.36 17.92 -10.58
N GLU A 12 3.64 17.59 -11.65
CA GLU A 12 3.32 16.20 -11.99
C GLU A 12 4.58 15.36 -12.22
N LYS A 13 5.58 15.89 -12.94
CA LYS A 13 6.85 15.20 -13.13
C LYS A 13 7.59 14.94 -11.81
N LEU A 14 7.64 15.93 -10.92
CA LEU A 14 8.27 15.76 -9.60
C LEU A 14 7.55 14.68 -8.78
N ARG A 15 6.22 14.66 -8.80
CA ARG A 15 5.42 13.62 -8.13
C ARG A 15 5.76 12.24 -8.66
N ASP A 16 5.78 12.08 -9.99
CA ASP A 16 6.11 10.82 -10.64
C ASP A 16 7.54 10.35 -10.32
N GLU A 17 8.51 11.27 -10.37
CA GLU A 17 9.92 11.00 -10.06
C GLU A 17 10.12 10.57 -8.60
N ILE A 18 9.52 11.30 -7.65
CA ILE A 18 9.56 10.95 -6.23
C ILE A 18 8.90 9.59 -5.98
N ASN A 19 7.74 9.31 -6.59
CA ASN A 19 7.07 8.01 -6.45
C ASN A 19 7.90 6.87 -7.03
N TYR A 20 8.58 7.10 -8.16
CA TYR A 20 9.52 6.14 -8.73
C TYR A 20 10.69 5.85 -7.78
N HIS A 21 11.28 6.88 -7.18
CA HIS A 21 12.37 6.68 -6.21
C HIS A 21 11.89 5.98 -4.93
N ASN A 22 10.69 6.29 -4.45
CA ASN A 22 10.07 5.56 -3.35
C ASN A 22 9.91 4.07 -3.67
N TYR A 23 9.46 3.74 -4.88
CA TYR A 23 9.34 2.35 -5.31
C TYR A 23 10.71 1.64 -5.35
N ARG A 24 11.72 2.30 -5.91
CA ARG A 24 13.09 1.78 -5.96
C ARG A 24 13.68 1.53 -4.58
N TYR A 25 13.50 2.48 -3.66
CA TYR A 25 14.02 2.41 -2.31
C TYR A 25 13.26 1.39 -1.45
N TYR A 26 11.93 1.53 -1.33
CA TYR A 26 11.15 0.77 -0.36
C TYR A 26 10.64 -0.59 -0.85
N VAL A 27 10.52 -0.80 -2.17
CA VAL A 27 9.97 -2.04 -2.73
C VAL A 27 11.06 -2.88 -3.37
N LEU A 28 11.91 -2.27 -4.21
CA LEU A 28 12.97 -2.99 -4.90
C LEU A 28 14.26 -3.11 -4.10
N ASN A 29 14.40 -2.33 -3.02
CA ASN A 29 15.65 -2.23 -2.24
C ASN A 29 16.88 -1.96 -3.13
N ASP A 30 16.68 -1.14 -4.16
CA ASP A 30 17.67 -0.81 -5.20
C ASP A 30 17.57 0.68 -5.57
N PRO A 31 17.97 1.57 -4.65
CA PRO A 31 17.89 3.02 -4.86
C PRO A 31 18.85 3.49 -5.97
N VAL A 32 18.38 4.45 -6.77
CA VAL A 32 19.14 4.99 -7.92
C VAL A 32 19.67 6.39 -7.72
N ILE A 33 19.30 7.04 -6.62
CA ILE A 33 19.76 8.37 -6.22
C ILE A 33 20.11 8.35 -4.74
N SER A 34 20.89 9.32 -4.30
CA SER A 34 21.22 9.48 -2.88
C SER A 34 20.04 10.04 -2.08
N ASP A 35 20.05 9.85 -0.77
CA ASP A 35 19.06 10.45 0.14
C ASP A 35 19.05 11.99 0.03
N THR A 36 20.23 12.59 -0.20
CA THR A 36 20.34 14.05 -0.36
C THR A 36 19.64 14.52 -1.63
N ASP A 37 19.79 13.79 -2.75
CA ASP A 37 19.11 14.12 -4.00
C ASP A 37 17.59 13.94 -3.86
N TYR A 38 17.16 12.88 -3.17
CA TYR A 38 15.74 12.64 -2.88
C TYR A 38 15.13 13.79 -2.05
N ASP A 39 15.84 14.24 -1.00
CA ASP A 39 15.42 15.37 -0.17
C ASP A 39 15.29 16.67 -0.96
N ILE A 40 16.16 16.89 -1.96
CA ILE A 40 16.08 18.04 -2.85
C ILE A 40 14.79 18.00 -3.66
N LEU A 41 14.43 16.84 -4.24
CA LEU A 41 13.17 16.67 -4.99
C LEU A 41 11.95 16.97 -4.11
N ILE A 42 11.92 16.41 -2.89
CA ILE A 42 10.83 16.65 -1.93
C ILE A 42 10.73 18.13 -1.56
N LYS A 43 11.85 18.80 -1.27
CA LYS A 43 11.88 20.23 -0.95
C LYS A 43 11.39 21.08 -2.11
N GLU A 44 11.76 20.72 -3.34
CA GLU A 44 11.29 21.41 -4.54
C GLU A 44 9.78 21.26 -4.73
N LEU A 45 9.25 20.04 -4.60
CA LEU A 45 7.81 19.79 -4.70
C LEU A 45 7.04 20.58 -3.64
N LYS A 46 7.47 20.52 -2.37
CA LYS A 46 6.87 21.30 -1.27
C LYS A 46 6.87 22.80 -1.56
N LYS A 47 7.98 23.33 -2.09
CA LYS A 47 8.09 24.76 -2.45
C LYS A 47 7.08 25.15 -3.53
N LEU A 48 6.89 24.30 -4.54
CA LEU A 48 5.94 24.56 -5.62
C LEU A 48 4.49 24.46 -5.11
N GLU A 49 4.17 23.45 -4.33
CA GLU A 49 2.84 23.26 -3.74
C GLU A 49 2.47 24.39 -2.76
N ASN A 50 3.42 24.87 -1.95
CA ASN A 50 3.18 26.05 -1.11
C ASN A 50 2.92 27.33 -1.93
N LYS A 51 3.52 27.43 -3.12
CA LYS A 51 3.32 28.58 -4.02
C LYS A 51 2.03 28.48 -4.82
N TYR A 52 1.56 27.27 -5.11
CA TYR A 52 0.35 26.98 -5.86
C TYR A 52 -0.53 25.97 -5.08
N PRO A 53 -1.14 26.36 -3.96
CA PRO A 53 -1.91 25.46 -3.11
C PRO A 53 -3.05 24.76 -3.83
N GLU A 54 -3.61 25.39 -4.86
CA GLU A 54 -4.67 24.86 -5.71
C GLU A 54 -4.25 23.65 -6.57
N LEU A 55 -2.94 23.36 -6.64
CA LEU A 55 -2.41 22.18 -7.33
C LEU A 55 -2.10 21.02 -6.38
N ILE A 56 -2.25 21.19 -5.06
CA ILE A 56 -2.05 20.13 -4.07
C ILE A 56 -3.10 19.04 -4.29
N THR A 57 -2.65 17.79 -4.35
CA THR A 57 -3.53 16.62 -4.47
C THR A 57 -3.41 15.72 -3.25
N PRO A 58 -4.48 15.02 -2.82
CA PRO A 58 -4.42 14.09 -1.69
C PRO A 58 -3.45 12.93 -1.87
N THR A 59 -3.01 12.64 -3.09
CA THR A 59 -2.05 11.59 -3.43
C THR A 59 -0.63 12.11 -3.64
N SER A 60 -0.39 13.41 -3.44
CA SER A 60 0.95 13.96 -3.55
C SER A 60 1.86 13.37 -2.46
N PRO A 61 3.12 13.03 -2.77
CA PRO A 61 4.07 12.49 -1.78
C PRO A 61 4.28 13.37 -0.55
N THR A 62 3.94 14.66 -0.63
CA THR A 62 4.05 15.62 0.48
C THR A 62 2.89 15.55 1.47
N GLN A 63 1.78 14.89 1.12
CA GLN A 63 0.52 14.84 1.87
C GLN A 63 0.34 13.54 2.67
N ARG A 64 1.45 12.89 3.04
CA ARG A 64 1.43 11.60 3.76
C ARG A 64 1.09 11.71 5.25
N ILE A 65 1.40 12.85 5.87
CA ILE A 65 1.16 13.10 7.29
C ILE A 65 0.01 14.10 7.38
N GLY A 66 -1.08 13.70 8.05
CA GLY A 66 -2.20 14.60 8.35
C GLY A 66 -1.87 15.55 9.49
N ASP A 67 -2.46 16.74 9.48
CA ASP A 67 -2.23 17.79 10.48
C ASP A 67 -3.13 17.66 11.72
N GLU A 68 -4.15 16.79 11.70
CA GLU A 68 -5.18 16.68 12.75
C GLU A 68 -5.06 15.40 13.59
N LEU A 69 -5.32 15.54 14.89
CA LEU A 69 -5.48 14.42 15.81
C LEU A 69 -6.84 13.74 15.55
N VAL A 70 -6.82 12.49 15.12
CA VAL A 70 -8.04 11.73 14.84
C VAL A 70 -8.69 11.26 16.15
N GLY A 71 -9.96 11.60 16.37
CA GLY A 71 -10.72 11.33 17.60
C GLY A 71 -11.21 9.89 17.80
N GLY A 72 -10.62 8.92 17.09
CA GLY A 72 -11.00 7.50 17.09
C GLY A 72 -11.09 6.93 15.68
N PHE A 73 -11.23 5.61 15.56
CA PHE A 73 -11.30 4.93 14.25
C PHE A 73 -12.74 4.54 13.93
N PRO A 74 -13.33 5.06 12.83
CA PRO A 74 -14.59 4.55 12.31
C PRO A 74 -14.50 3.06 11.97
N THR A 75 -15.59 2.31 12.07
CA THR A 75 -15.62 0.91 11.63
C THR A 75 -15.95 0.79 10.15
N VAL A 76 -15.41 -0.24 9.50
CA VAL A 76 -15.59 -0.56 8.09
C VAL A 76 -15.94 -2.02 7.94
N THR A 77 -16.97 -2.31 7.14
CA THR A 77 -17.31 -3.70 6.75
C THR A 77 -16.55 -4.06 5.47
N HIS A 78 -15.82 -5.17 5.51
CA HIS A 78 -15.07 -5.68 4.37
C HIS A 78 -16.02 -6.22 3.29
N SER A 79 -15.74 -5.92 2.03
CA SER A 79 -16.55 -6.39 0.90
C SER A 79 -16.50 -7.93 0.74
N VAL A 80 -15.34 -8.50 1.08
CA VAL A 80 -15.09 -9.94 1.14
C VAL A 80 -14.49 -10.26 2.50
N PRO A 81 -14.95 -11.30 3.22
CA PRO A 81 -14.36 -11.66 4.51
C PRO A 81 -12.84 -11.89 4.43
N MET A 82 -12.12 -11.43 5.45
CA MET A 82 -10.70 -11.68 5.67
C MET A 82 -10.53 -12.91 6.57
N LEU A 83 -10.24 -14.05 5.94
CA LEU A 83 -10.07 -15.34 6.62
C LEU A 83 -8.77 -15.38 7.46
N SER A 84 -8.75 -16.27 8.44
CA SER A 84 -7.52 -16.69 9.12
C SER A 84 -6.97 -17.96 8.48
N LEU A 85 -5.70 -18.26 8.76
CA LEU A 85 -5.06 -19.52 8.39
C LEU A 85 -5.07 -20.47 9.59
N GLU A 86 -5.35 -21.75 9.34
CA GLU A 86 -5.03 -22.82 10.29
C GLU A 86 -3.51 -22.93 10.44
N ASN A 87 -3.03 -23.37 11.61
CA ASN A 87 -1.62 -23.54 11.90
C ASN A 87 -1.29 -25.01 12.22
N THR A 88 -0.02 -25.36 12.04
CA THR A 88 0.55 -26.64 12.46
C THR A 88 1.99 -26.41 12.91
N TYR A 89 2.47 -27.29 13.78
CA TYR A 89 3.87 -27.35 14.21
C TYR A 89 4.51 -28.70 13.87
N SER A 90 3.81 -29.56 13.12
CA SER A 90 4.22 -30.92 12.81
C SER A 90 4.36 -31.10 11.30
N GLU A 91 5.49 -31.69 10.90
CA GLU A 91 5.69 -32.09 9.51
C GLU A 91 4.64 -33.13 9.06
N GLU A 92 4.20 -34.00 9.98
CA GLU A 92 3.22 -35.03 9.66
C GLU A 92 1.85 -34.43 9.36
N GLU A 93 1.38 -33.49 10.19
CA GLU A 93 0.13 -32.75 9.94
C GLU A 93 0.19 -31.96 8.63
N LEU A 94 1.36 -31.39 8.27
CA LEU A 94 1.54 -30.73 6.97
C LEU A 94 1.44 -31.72 5.80
N ARG A 95 1.98 -32.93 5.94
CA ARG A 95 1.84 -34.00 4.94
C ARG A 95 0.40 -34.51 4.83
N GLU A 96 -0.35 -34.53 5.92
CA GLU A 96 -1.78 -34.84 5.92
C GLU A 96 -2.61 -33.76 5.23
N PHE A 97 -2.29 -32.49 5.46
CA PHE A 97 -2.86 -31.37 4.73
C PHE A 97 -2.66 -31.54 3.22
N ASP A 98 -1.44 -31.86 2.78
CA ASP A 98 -1.13 -32.09 1.36
C ASP A 98 -1.96 -33.24 0.75
N LYS A 99 -2.05 -34.38 1.44
CA LYS A 99 -2.91 -35.50 1.03
C LYS A 99 -4.38 -35.09 0.89
N ARG A 100 -4.88 -34.23 1.78
CA ARG A 100 -6.25 -33.70 1.74
C ARG A 100 -6.46 -32.81 0.53
N ILE A 101 -5.49 -31.97 0.15
CA ILE A 101 -5.52 -31.17 -1.07
C ILE A 101 -5.55 -32.06 -2.31
N ALA A 102 -4.65 -33.04 -2.43
CA ALA A 102 -4.62 -33.96 -3.57
C ALA A 102 -5.95 -34.70 -3.76
N LYS A 103 -6.56 -35.18 -2.66
CA LYS A 103 -7.88 -35.82 -2.67
C LYS A 103 -8.99 -34.86 -3.10
N THR A 104 -8.91 -33.59 -2.71
CA THR A 104 -9.93 -32.57 -3.03
C THR A 104 -9.86 -32.16 -4.50
N LEU A 105 -8.64 -32.03 -5.04
CA LEU A 105 -8.40 -31.64 -6.43
C LEU A 105 -8.45 -32.82 -7.41
N LEU A 106 -8.47 -34.06 -6.92
CA LEU A 106 -8.39 -35.30 -7.71
C LEU A 106 -7.13 -35.38 -8.57
N THR A 107 -6.03 -34.78 -8.11
CA THR A 107 -4.74 -34.74 -8.79
C THR A 107 -3.61 -34.45 -7.79
N GLU A 108 -2.41 -34.96 -8.08
CA GLU A 108 -1.17 -34.62 -7.37
C GLU A 108 -0.34 -33.58 -8.14
N LYS A 109 -0.86 -33.07 -9.25
CA LYS A 109 -0.20 -32.06 -10.10
C LYS A 109 -0.66 -30.66 -9.70
N TYR A 110 -0.05 -30.12 -8.65
CA TYR A 110 -0.21 -28.73 -8.23
C TYR A 110 1.10 -28.21 -7.62
N GLU A 111 1.17 -26.89 -7.47
CA GLU A 111 2.32 -26.21 -6.88
C GLU A 111 1.85 -25.40 -5.67
N TYR A 112 2.69 -25.31 -4.65
CA TYR A 112 2.47 -24.41 -3.53
C TYR A 112 3.29 -23.13 -3.72
N VAL A 113 2.66 -22.00 -3.41
CA VAL A 113 3.39 -20.76 -3.15
C VAL A 113 3.69 -20.74 -1.65
N VAL A 114 4.97 -20.65 -1.30
CA VAL A 114 5.43 -20.60 0.09
C VAL A 114 5.87 -19.19 0.40
N GLU A 115 5.23 -18.57 1.38
CA GLU A 115 5.49 -17.20 1.83
C GLU A 115 5.96 -17.20 3.29
N LEU A 116 6.78 -16.20 3.64
CA LEU A 116 7.13 -15.98 5.04
C LEU A 116 5.89 -15.49 5.79
N LYS A 117 5.57 -16.15 6.90
CA LYS A 117 4.53 -15.66 7.81
C LYS A 117 5.07 -14.47 8.60
N ILE A 118 4.76 -13.27 8.14
CA ILE A 118 5.12 -12.02 8.82
C ILE A 118 4.31 -11.92 10.12
N ASP A 119 4.99 -11.61 11.21
CA ASP A 119 4.37 -11.36 12.51
C ASP A 119 4.10 -9.86 12.66
N GLY A 120 2.90 -9.45 12.30
CA GLY A 120 2.51 -8.06 12.24
C GLY A 120 1.01 -7.90 12.42
N PHE A 121 0.46 -6.98 11.64
CA PHE A 121 -0.94 -6.65 11.68
C PHE A 121 -1.53 -6.64 10.28
N ALA A 122 -2.52 -7.51 10.07
CA ALA A 122 -3.22 -7.65 8.81
C ALA A 122 -4.05 -6.41 8.47
N VAL A 123 -3.83 -5.88 7.27
CA VAL A 123 -4.52 -4.70 6.74
C VAL A 123 -5.07 -4.96 5.34
N SER A 124 -6.08 -4.18 4.98
CA SER A 124 -6.64 -4.10 3.64
C SER A 124 -6.49 -2.68 3.10
N LEU A 125 -6.13 -2.54 1.83
CA LEU A 125 -5.93 -1.29 1.12
C LEU A 125 -6.84 -1.26 -0.11
N GLU A 126 -7.85 -0.41 -0.09
CA GLU A 126 -8.76 -0.18 -1.20
C GLU A 126 -8.25 0.98 -2.07
N TYR A 127 -7.92 0.65 -3.32
CA TYR A 127 -7.61 1.62 -4.36
C TYR A 127 -8.83 1.82 -5.28
N ARG A 128 -9.07 3.07 -5.67
CA ARG A 128 -10.02 3.43 -6.73
C ARG A 128 -9.37 4.38 -7.71
N ASN A 129 -9.56 4.15 -9.01
CA ASN A 129 -8.87 4.90 -10.06
C ASN A 129 -7.33 4.95 -9.85
N GLY A 130 -6.77 3.95 -9.18
CA GLY A 130 -5.36 3.84 -8.82
C GLY A 130 -4.95 4.65 -7.58
N GLU A 131 -5.86 5.36 -6.91
CA GLU A 131 -5.56 6.17 -5.72
C GLU A 131 -6.00 5.47 -4.44
N LEU A 132 -5.20 5.57 -3.38
CA LEU A 132 -5.52 4.98 -2.08
C LEU A 132 -6.72 5.70 -1.47
N MET A 133 -7.87 5.03 -1.50
CA MET A 133 -9.13 5.57 -1.00
C MET A 133 -9.35 5.22 0.47
N ARG A 134 -9.02 3.99 0.85
CA ARG A 134 -9.26 3.50 2.20
C ARG A 134 -8.24 2.45 2.60
N GLY A 135 -7.84 2.47 3.85
CA GLY A 135 -7.09 1.42 4.49
C GLY A 135 -7.76 1.02 5.79
N SER A 136 -7.83 -0.28 6.07
CA SER A 136 -8.54 -0.80 7.24
C SER A 136 -7.81 -1.96 7.89
N THR A 137 -8.10 -2.17 9.17
CA THR A 137 -7.64 -3.34 9.91
C THR A 137 -8.42 -4.58 9.52
N ARG A 138 -7.86 -5.78 9.76
CA ARG A 138 -8.64 -7.02 9.67
C ARG A 138 -9.83 -7.05 10.64
N GLY A 139 -9.65 -6.55 11.85
CA GLY A 139 -10.62 -6.68 12.95
C GLY A 139 -11.03 -8.13 13.18
N ASN A 140 -12.33 -8.42 13.11
CA ASN A 140 -12.87 -9.78 13.28
C ASN A 140 -12.94 -10.59 11.97
N GLY A 141 -12.42 -10.05 10.86
CA GLY A 141 -12.48 -10.66 9.54
C GLY A 141 -13.64 -10.15 8.67
N THR A 142 -14.71 -9.64 9.27
CA THR A 142 -15.85 -9.05 8.54
C THR A 142 -15.92 -7.54 8.73
N VAL A 143 -15.59 -7.07 9.93
CA VAL A 143 -15.54 -5.66 10.30
C VAL A 143 -14.17 -5.36 10.88
N GLY A 144 -13.58 -4.26 10.43
CA GLY A 144 -12.34 -3.69 10.97
C GLY A 144 -12.49 -2.19 11.22
N ASP A 145 -11.37 -1.58 11.57
CA ASP A 145 -11.25 -0.15 11.84
C ASP A 145 -10.61 0.54 10.65
N GLU A 146 -11.15 1.70 10.28
CA GLU A 146 -10.62 2.59 9.26
C GLU A 146 -9.36 3.29 9.79
N ILE A 147 -8.21 3.00 9.18
CA ILE A 147 -6.88 3.48 9.61
C ILE A 147 -6.07 4.08 8.44
N THR A 148 -6.75 4.67 7.45
CA THR A 148 -6.16 5.22 6.22
C THR A 148 -5.07 6.24 6.53
N GLN A 149 -5.31 7.14 7.47
CA GLN A 149 -4.31 8.17 7.81
C GLN A 149 -3.02 7.55 8.32
N ASN A 150 -3.11 6.53 9.18
CA ASN A 150 -1.94 5.79 9.65
C ASN A 150 -1.21 5.10 8.50
N LEU A 151 -1.94 4.42 7.61
CA LEU A 151 -1.36 3.68 6.49
C LEU A 151 -0.72 4.61 5.44
N ARG A 152 -1.24 5.83 5.25
CA ARG A 152 -0.64 6.86 4.37
C ARG A 152 0.77 7.26 4.80
N THR A 153 1.09 7.15 6.09
CA THR A 153 2.42 7.46 6.62
C THR A 153 3.48 6.42 6.27
N ILE A 154 3.08 5.21 5.89
CA ILE A 154 4.00 4.11 5.55
C ILE A 154 4.52 4.33 4.14
N ASN A 155 5.82 4.63 4.01
CA ASN A 155 6.41 5.03 2.73
C ASN A 155 6.39 3.93 1.66
N SER A 156 6.45 2.66 2.06
CA SER A 156 6.33 1.52 1.13
C SER A 156 4.92 1.36 0.56
N ILE A 157 3.90 1.96 1.19
CA ILE A 157 2.54 1.98 0.66
C ILE A 157 2.43 3.15 -0.34
N PRO A 158 2.18 2.88 -1.63
CA PRO A 158 1.99 3.94 -2.61
C PRO A 158 0.61 4.59 -2.40
N LEU A 159 0.56 5.93 -2.39
CA LEU A 159 -0.71 6.67 -2.39
C LEU A 159 -1.41 6.58 -3.75
N LYS A 160 -0.66 6.31 -4.81
CA LYS A 160 -1.13 6.06 -6.16
C LYS A 160 -0.38 4.90 -6.78
N LEU A 161 -1.10 3.93 -7.34
CA LEU A 161 -0.53 2.74 -7.96
C LEU A 161 0.35 3.11 -9.17
N ILE A 162 1.53 2.51 -9.22
CA ILE A 162 2.47 2.67 -10.32
C ILE A 162 2.19 1.56 -11.34
N THR A 163 1.12 1.73 -12.12
CA THR A 163 0.71 0.74 -13.13
C THR A 163 0.16 1.40 -14.39
N LYS A 164 0.37 0.73 -15.53
CA LYS A 164 -0.28 1.06 -16.80
C LYS A 164 -1.50 0.17 -17.06
N ASP A 165 -1.70 -0.88 -16.26
CA ASP A 165 -2.84 -1.78 -16.40
C ASP A 165 -4.08 -1.15 -15.77
N LYS A 166 -5.03 -0.76 -16.62
CA LYS A 166 -6.29 -0.15 -16.20
C LYS A 166 -7.15 -1.09 -15.34
N LYS A 167 -6.95 -2.41 -15.43
CA LYS A 167 -7.70 -3.40 -14.64
C LYS A 167 -7.31 -3.38 -13.16
N LEU A 168 -6.13 -2.85 -12.83
CA LEU A 168 -5.62 -2.78 -11.47
C LEU A 168 -5.95 -1.45 -10.77
N LEU A 169 -6.67 -0.54 -11.44
CA LEU A 169 -7.00 0.77 -10.86
C LEU A 169 -8.04 0.67 -9.74
N ASP A 170 -8.92 -0.35 -9.77
CA ASP A 170 -9.91 -0.60 -8.74
C ASP A 170 -9.64 -1.96 -8.10
N ILE A 171 -8.86 -1.99 -7.03
CA ILE A 171 -8.36 -3.21 -6.40
C ILE A 171 -8.33 -3.08 -4.88
N GLU A 172 -8.54 -4.21 -4.20
CA GLU A 172 -8.27 -4.37 -2.77
C GLU A 172 -6.97 -5.18 -2.61
N VAL A 173 -5.96 -4.59 -1.95
CA VAL A 173 -4.68 -5.23 -1.66
C VAL A 173 -4.62 -5.58 -0.19
N ARG A 174 -4.35 -6.85 0.13
CA ARG A 174 -4.22 -7.33 1.51
C ARG A 174 -2.77 -7.68 1.80
N GLY A 175 -2.35 -7.38 3.02
CA GLY A 175 -0.99 -7.67 3.46
C GLY A 175 -0.81 -7.40 4.94
N GLU A 176 0.44 -7.49 5.39
CA GLU A 176 0.81 -7.34 6.80
C GLU A 176 1.66 -6.09 6.99
N VAL A 177 1.27 -5.24 7.94
CA VAL A 177 2.13 -4.15 8.44
C VAL A 177 2.88 -4.66 9.65
N PHE A 178 4.19 -4.46 9.69
CA PHE A 178 5.04 -4.91 10.79
C PHE A 178 6.13 -3.87 11.08
N MET A 179 6.78 -4.01 12.24
CA MET A 179 7.95 -3.21 12.59
C MET A 179 9.18 -4.11 12.58
N SER A 180 10.22 -3.70 11.84
CA SER A 180 11.53 -4.35 11.92
C SER A 180 12.19 -4.04 13.28
N ARG A 181 13.01 -4.97 13.77
CA ARG A 181 13.80 -4.79 15.00
C ARG A 181 14.92 -3.79 14.84
#